data_AF-A0A7S3LDW3-F1
#
_entry.id   AF-A0A7S3LDW3-F1
#
_cell.length_a   1.000
_cell.length_b   1.000
_cell.length_c   1.000
_cell.angle_alpha   90.00
_cell.angle_beta   90.00
_cell.angle_gamma   90.00
#
_symmetry.space_group_name_H-M   'P 1'
#
loop_
_entity.id
_entity.type
_entity.pdbx_description
1 polymer ?
#
loop_
_entity_poly.entity_id
_entity_poly.type
_entity_poly.pdbx_seq_one_letter_code
_entity_poly.pdbx_strand_id
1 'polypeptide(L)'
;EFVLAEHAAYSISGVAVPFYDTLGPDTVEFILNQTSLKTVLCTRVQLPRLCQAKQTGNCPHFTAVILADGVIPKAAQMAEAAGLQVFSFGKVEAVGARHIAMNGGKHHHRPPNPDDVAFFCYTSGTTGDPKGALLTHQNVMSAI
;
A
#
# COMPACT_ATOMS: atom_id res chain seq x y z
N GLU A 1 -7.50 1.13 10.35
CA GLU A 1 -6.52 1.80 9.47
C GLU A 1 -6.67 1.47 7.99
N PHE A 2 -6.80 0.19 7.60
CA PHE A 2 -6.77 -0.22 6.18
C PHE A 2 -7.86 0.39 5.29
N VAL A 3 -9.13 0.37 5.72
CA VAL A 3 -10.24 0.99 4.97
C VAL A 3 -10.04 2.51 4.82
N LEU A 4 -9.57 3.15 5.89
CA LEU A 4 -9.27 4.59 5.88
C LEU A 4 -8.15 4.92 4.88
N ALA A 5 -7.10 4.09 4.83
CA ALA A 5 -5.99 4.27 3.90
C ALA A 5 -6.41 4.07 2.44
N GLU A 6 -7.28 3.09 2.18
CA GLU A 6 -7.88 2.86 0.87
C GLU A 6 -8.70 4.09 0.43
N HIS A 7 -9.62 4.56 1.28
CA HIS A 7 -10.40 5.77 0.96
C HIS A 7 -9.52 7.01 0.81
N ALA A 8 -8.45 7.13 1.58
CA ALA A 8 -7.46 8.19 1.42
C ALA A 8 -6.78 8.12 0.05
N ALA A 9 -6.42 6.92 -0.44
CA ALA A 9 -5.89 6.74 -1.79
C ALA A 9 -6.92 7.19 -2.84
N TYR A 10 -8.17 6.76 -2.73
CA TYR A 10 -9.23 7.18 -3.66
C TYR A 10 -9.43 8.70 -3.67
N SER A 11 -9.30 9.35 -2.51
CA SER A 11 -9.46 10.81 -2.39
C SER A 11 -8.45 11.62 -3.23
N ILE A 12 -7.38 10.98 -3.71
CA ILE A 12 -6.33 11.56 -4.54
C ILE A 12 -6.09 10.80 -5.85
N SER A 13 -7.09 10.01 -6.31
CA SER A 13 -7.02 9.17 -7.51
C SER A 13 -5.91 8.09 -7.45
N GLY A 14 -5.55 7.66 -6.23
CA GLY A 14 -4.63 6.57 -6.00
C GLY A 14 -5.32 5.21 -6.18
N VAL A 15 -4.56 4.23 -6.68
CA VAL A 15 -5.02 2.85 -6.87
C VAL A 15 -4.60 2.00 -5.69
N ALA A 16 -5.53 1.25 -5.11
CA ALA A 16 -5.23 0.29 -4.04
C ALA A 16 -4.85 -1.08 -4.62
N VAL A 17 -3.93 -1.77 -3.94
CA VAL A 17 -3.52 -3.13 -4.34
C VAL A 17 -3.51 -3.98 -3.07
N PRO A 18 -4.66 -4.53 -2.65
CA PRO A 18 -4.68 -5.49 -1.57
C PRO A 18 -3.99 -6.78 -2.01
N PHE A 19 -3.05 -7.28 -1.21
CA PHE A 19 -2.46 -8.59 -1.39
C PHE A 19 -2.13 -9.23 -0.04
N TYR A 20 -2.14 -10.56 -0.02
CA TYR A 20 -1.87 -11.36 1.18
C TYR A 20 -0.43 -11.87 1.16
N ASP A 21 0.22 -11.87 2.32
CA ASP A 21 1.56 -12.41 2.51
C ASP A 21 1.58 -13.94 2.64
N THR A 22 0.42 -14.58 2.71
CA THR A 22 0.25 -16.05 2.72
C THR A 22 0.59 -16.70 1.38
N LEU A 23 0.71 -15.92 0.31
CA LEU A 23 1.03 -16.39 -1.03
C LEU A 23 2.54 -16.61 -1.27
N GLY A 24 3.37 -16.46 -0.23
CA GLY A 24 4.82 -16.64 -0.30
C GLY A 24 5.57 -15.37 -0.74
N PRO A 25 6.90 -15.31 -0.48
CA PRO A 25 7.73 -14.14 -0.80
C PRO A 25 7.77 -13.82 -2.30
N ASP A 26 7.76 -14.84 -3.16
CA ASP A 26 7.80 -14.69 -4.62
C ASP A 26 6.56 -13.94 -5.14
N THR A 27 5.39 -14.21 -4.56
CA THR A 27 4.15 -13.51 -4.92
C THR A 27 4.19 -12.04 -4.49
N VAL A 28 4.71 -11.74 -3.30
CA VAL A 28 4.82 -10.36 -2.81
C VAL A 28 5.73 -9.55 -3.72
N GLU A 29 6.90 -10.10 -4.07
CA GLU A 29 7.82 -9.48 -5.03
C GLU A 29 7.15 -9.25 -6.39
N PHE A 30 6.51 -10.30 -6.94
CA PHE A 30 5.84 -10.22 -8.23
C PHE A 30 4.82 -9.07 -8.27
N ILE A 31 3.96 -8.98 -7.25
CA ILE A 31 2.93 -7.94 -7.15
C ILE A 31 3.57 -6.56 -7.03
N LEU A 32 4.55 -6.40 -6.12
CA LEU A 32 5.25 -5.12 -5.92
C LEU A 32 5.93 -4.62 -7.20
N ASN A 33 6.56 -5.52 -7.95
CA ASN A 33 7.23 -5.19 -9.21
C ASN A 33 6.21 -4.86 -10.31
N GLN A 34 5.23 -5.73 -10.55
CA GLN A 34 4.22 -5.55 -11.60
C GLN A 34 3.41 -4.26 -11.43
N THR A 35 3.04 -3.94 -10.20
CA THR A 35 2.23 -2.74 -9.89
C THR A 35 3.06 -1.48 -9.66
N SER A 36 4.40 -1.60 -9.62
CA SER A 36 5.31 -0.50 -9.30
C SER A 36 4.92 0.24 -8.00
N LEU A 37 4.40 -0.51 -7.01
CA LEU A 37 3.95 0.06 -5.75
C LEU A 37 5.08 0.78 -5.03
N LYS A 38 4.80 2.01 -4.59
CA LYS A 38 5.76 2.84 -3.86
C LYS A 38 5.74 2.61 -2.36
N THR A 39 4.54 2.45 -1.82
CA THR A 39 4.27 2.43 -0.37
C THR A 39 3.33 1.27 -0.04
N VAL A 40 3.64 0.52 1.02
CA VAL A 40 2.77 -0.54 1.54
C VAL A 40 2.33 -0.21 2.96
N LEU A 41 1.02 -0.23 3.22
CA LEU A 41 0.47 -0.24 4.58
C LEU A 41 0.36 -1.69 5.06
N CYS A 42 0.97 -2.01 6.19
CA CYS A 42 0.92 -3.36 6.78
C CYS A 42 1.03 -3.30 8.31
N THR A 43 1.06 -4.45 8.97
CA THR A 43 1.49 -4.55 10.37
C THR A 43 2.94 -5.02 10.45
N ARG A 44 3.55 -4.95 11.63
CA ARG A 44 4.91 -5.47 11.86
C ARG A 44 5.07 -6.94 11.51
N VAL A 45 4.00 -7.74 11.58
CA VAL A 45 4.05 -9.18 11.26
C VAL A 45 4.45 -9.42 9.80
N GLN A 46 3.99 -8.57 8.87
CA GLN A 46 4.30 -8.71 7.45
C GLN A 46 5.66 -8.09 7.05
N LEU A 47 6.22 -7.21 7.90
CA LEU A 47 7.43 -6.45 7.57
C LEU A 47 8.64 -7.31 7.14
N PRO A 48 8.98 -8.43 7.82
CA PRO A 48 10.13 -9.24 7.41
C PRO A 48 10.06 -9.73 5.96
N ARG A 49 8.85 -10.11 5.50
CA ARG A 49 8.64 -10.59 4.12
C ARG A 49 8.76 -9.45 3.10
N LEU A 50 8.25 -8.26 3.43
CA LEU A 50 8.40 -7.08 2.57
C LEU A 50 9.87 -6.64 2.46
N CYS A 51 10.63 -6.70 3.56
CA CYS A 51 12.06 -6.45 3.54
C CYS A 51 12.80 -7.47 2.66
N GLN A 52 12.46 -8.76 2.78
CA GLN A 52 13.04 -9.80 1.93
C GLN A 52 12.78 -9.53 0.44
N ALA A 53 11.53 -9.22 0.07
CA ALA A 53 11.17 -8.88 -1.31
C ALA A 53 11.87 -7.61 -1.81
N LYS A 54 12.09 -6.60 -0.95
CA LYS A 54 12.86 -5.41 -1.33
C LYS A 54 14.33 -5.73 -1.59
N GLN A 55 14.91 -6.63 -0.79
CA GLN A 55 16.33 -6.98 -0.84
C GLN A 55 16.73 -7.81 -2.06
N THR A 56 15.78 -8.41 -2.78
CA THR A 56 16.08 -9.08 -4.05
C THR A 56 16.51 -8.12 -5.16
N GLY A 57 16.20 -6.82 -5.00
CA GLY A 57 16.51 -5.78 -5.97
C GLY A 57 15.48 -5.64 -7.10
N ASN A 58 14.50 -6.55 -7.18
CA ASN A 58 13.48 -6.56 -8.23
C ASN A 58 12.32 -5.58 -7.99
N CYS A 59 12.29 -4.91 -6.82
CA CYS A 59 11.26 -3.93 -6.45
C CYS A 59 11.87 -2.51 -6.34
N PRO A 60 12.30 -1.87 -7.44
CA PRO A 60 12.97 -0.57 -7.38
C PRO A 60 12.05 0.56 -6.90
N HIS A 61 10.77 0.50 -7.24
CA HIS A 61 9.78 1.53 -6.89
C HIS A 61 9.30 1.45 -5.44
N PHE A 62 9.42 0.29 -4.79
CA PHE A 62 9.01 0.09 -3.40
C PHE A 62 10.00 0.76 -2.45
N THR A 63 9.58 1.85 -1.79
CA THR A 63 10.49 2.73 -1.03
C THR A 63 10.05 2.95 0.42
N ALA A 64 8.80 2.67 0.76
CA ALA A 64 8.27 2.98 2.07
C ALA A 64 7.25 1.95 2.58
N VAL A 65 7.24 1.76 3.89
CA VAL A 65 6.20 1.02 4.61
C VAL A 65 5.55 1.91 5.67
N ILE A 66 4.24 1.74 5.84
CA ILE A 66 3.46 2.34 6.92
C ILE A 66 3.01 1.18 7.81
N LEU A 67 3.33 1.25 9.10
CA LEU A 67 2.97 0.24 10.08
C LEU A 67 1.72 0.68 10.86
N ALA A 68 0.62 -0.06 10.70
CA ALA A 68 -0.65 0.18 11.36
C ALA A 68 -0.54 -0.02 12.89
N ASP A 69 0.19 -1.04 13.32
CA ASP A 69 0.37 -1.39 14.73
C ASP A 69 1.50 -0.62 15.42
N GLY A 70 2.11 0.36 14.74
CA GLY A 70 3.14 1.26 15.25
C GLY A 70 4.58 0.82 14.93
N VAL A 71 5.52 1.75 15.08
CA VAL A 71 6.96 1.51 14.81
C VAL A 71 7.70 1.29 16.13
N ILE A 72 8.44 0.19 16.21
CA ILE A 72 9.36 -0.13 17.31
C ILE A 72 10.81 -0.13 16.80
N PRO A 73 11.84 0.03 17.65
CA PRO A 73 13.24 0.09 17.21
C PRO A 73 13.66 -1.06 16.30
N LYS A 74 13.26 -2.30 16.64
CA LYS A 74 13.55 -3.49 15.83
C LYS A 74 12.93 -3.42 14.42
N ALA A 75 11.70 -2.91 14.32
CA ALA A 75 11.02 -2.76 13.03
C ALA A 75 11.66 -1.64 12.20
N ALA A 76 12.05 -0.53 12.85
CA ALA A 76 12.73 0.57 12.18
C ALA A 76 14.07 0.11 11.58
N GLN A 77 14.91 -0.53 12.39
CA GLN A 77 16.21 -1.06 11.96
C GLN A 77 16.07 -2.06 10.80
N MET A 78 15.05 -2.93 10.86
CA MET A 78 14.78 -3.92 9.80
C MET A 78 14.38 -3.27 8.47
N ALA A 79 13.53 -2.25 8.50
CA ALA A 79 13.12 -1.51 7.30
C ALA A 79 14.32 -0.72 6.72
N GLU A 80 15.07 -0.02 7.55
CA GLU A 80 16.24 0.75 7.15
C GLU A 80 17.33 -0.13 6.52
N ALA A 81 17.61 -1.30 7.12
CA ALA A 81 18.56 -2.25 6.56
C ALA A 81 18.15 -2.83 5.19
N ALA A 82 16.85 -2.81 4.87
CA ALA A 82 16.32 -3.15 3.55
C ALA A 82 16.23 -1.95 2.59
N GLY A 83 16.61 -0.75 3.03
CA GLY A 83 16.50 0.48 2.24
C GLY A 83 15.08 1.03 2.15
N LEU A 84 14.21 0.73 3.11
CA LEU A 84 12.83 1.22 3.20
C LEU A 84 12.71 2.34 4.24
N GLN A 85 11.95 3.38 3.90
CA GLN A 85 11.43 4.32 4.88
C GLN A 85 10.30 3.67 5.68
N VAL A 86 10.19 3.97 6.97
CA VAL A 86 9.20 3.38 7.86
C VAL A 86 8.48 4.46 8.66
N PHE A 87 7.14 4.40 8.63
CA PHE A 87 6.28 5.34 9.34
C PHE A 87 5.23 4.57 10.15
N SER A 88 4.79 5.11 11.29
CA SER A 88 3.58 4.61 11.93
C SER A 88 2.36 5.25 11.28
N PHE A 89 1.24 4.53 11.24
CA PHE A 89 -0.02 5.10 10.75
C PHE A 89 -0.41 6.37 11.52
N GLY A 90 -0.31 6.35 12.86
CA GLY A 90 -0.58 7.54 13.68
C GLY A 90 0.34 8.74 13.39
N LYS A 91 1.60 8.52 12.94
CA LYS A 91 2.46 9.61 12.48
C LYS A 91 1.97 10.21 11.17
N VAL A 92 1.53 9.36 10.23
CA VAL A 92 0.96 9.81 8.95
C VAL A 92 -0.31 10.62 9.20
N GLU A 93 -1.19 10.16 10.09
CA GLU A 93 -2.39 10.90 10.49
C GLU A 93 -2.05 12.25 11.13
N ALA A 94 -1.10 12.29 12.08
CA ALA A 94 -0.70 13.53 12.73
C ALA A 94 -0.12 14.56 11.74
N VAL A 95 0.70 14.09 10.78
CA VAL A 95 1.22 14.95 9.70
C VAL A 95 0.10 15.45 8.81
N GLY A 96 -0.84 14.58 8.42
CA GLY A 96 -2.01 14.95 7.63
C GLY A 96 -2.90 15.98 8.33
N ALA A 97 -3.23 15.77 9.61
CA ALA A 97 -4.03 16.68 10.42
C ALA A 97 -3.35 18.06 10.53
N ARG A 98 -2.04 18.09 10.79
CA ARG A 98 -1.26 19.34 10.81
C ARG A 98 -1.28 20.04 9.45
N HIS A 99 -1.11 19.31 8.36
CA HIS A 99 -1.13 19.87 7.00
C HIS A 99 -2.48 20.53 6.69
N ILE A 100 -3.59 19.86 7.03
CA ILE A 100 -4.94 20.39 6.86
C ILE A 100 -5.15 21.66 7.71
N ALA A 101 -4.75 21.64 8.98
CA ALA A 101 -4.86 22.80 9.86
C ALA A 101 -4.09 24.02 9.33
N MET A 102 -2.86 23.80 8.83
CA MET A 102 -2.03 24.85 8.24
C MET A 102 -2.58 25.39 6.91
N ASN A 103 -3.41 24.62 6.21
CA ASN A 103 -4.05 25.00 4.95
C ASN A 103 -5.49 25.52 5.14
N GLY A 104 -5.79 26.11 6.30
CA GLY A 104 -7.10 26.69 6.59
C GLY A 104 -8.23 25.66 6.62
N GLY A 105 -7.93 24.43 7.06
CA GLY A 105 -8.87 23.33 7.13
C GLY A 105 -9.15 22.64 5.79
N LYS A 106 -8.39 22.97 4.74
CA LYS A 106 -8.61 22.41 3.39
C LYS A 106 -7.62 21.28 3.09
N HIS A 107 -8.16 20.21 2.53
CA HIS A 107 -7.40 19.17 1.84
C HIS A 107 -7.74 19.24 0.35
N HIS A 108 -6.74 19.17 -0.53
CA HIS A 108 -6.99 19.15 -1.97
C HIS A 108 -7.38 17.73 -2.39
N HIS A 109 -8.68 17.50 -2.54
CA HIS A 109 -9.20 16.25 -3.07
C HIS A 109 -9.09 16.24 -4.60
N ARG A 110 -8.59 15.13 -5.13
CA ARG A 110 -8.61 14.81 -6.56
C ARG A 110 -9.34 13.48 -6.71
N PRO A 111 -10.69 13.49 -6.72
CA PRO A 111 -11.46 12.26 -6.84
C PRO A 111 -11.23 11.61 -8.21
N PRO A 112 -11.38 10.28 -8.30
CA PRO A 112 -11.22 9.53 -9.54
C PRO A 112 -12.49 9.63 -10.40
N ASN A 113 -12.37 9.36 -11.69
CA ASN A 113 -13.50 9.13 -12.57
C ASN A 113 -14.08 7.71 -12.37
N PRO A 114 -15.36 7.47 -12.70
CA PRO A 114 -15.96 6.14 -12.60
C PRO A 114 -15.18 5.03 -13.33
N ASP A 115 -14.58 5.36 -14.48
CA ASP A 115 -13.81 4.43 -15.31
C ASP A 115 -12.35 4.26 -14.85
N ASP A 116 -11.87 5.07 -13.90
CA ASP A 116 -10.52 4.91 -13.36
C ASP A 116 -10.43 3.64 -12.52
N VAL A 117 -9.24 3.05 -12.47
CA VAL A 117 -8.97 1.85 -11.66
C VAL A 117 -9.07 2.21 -10.18
N ALA A 118 -9.92 1.47 -9.45
CA ALA A 118 -9.99 1.56 -7.99
C ALA A 118 -8.94 0.65 -7.35
N PHE A 119 -8.98 -0.65 -7.67
CA PHE A 119 -8.00 -1.59 -7.14
C PHE A 119 -7.73 -2.80 -8.02
N PHE A 120 -6.59 -3.45 -7.75
CA PHE A 120 -6.25 -4.77 -8.27
C PHE A 120 -6.46 -5.83 -7.19
N CYS A 121 -7.28 -6.85 -7.48
CA CYS A 121 -7.46 -8.00 -6.61
C CYS A 121 -6.64 -9.18 -7.12
N TYR A 122 -5.52 -9.48 -6.44
CA TYR A 122 -4.65 -10.59 -6.81
C TYR A 122 -5.16 -11.91 -6.26
N THR A 123 -5.14 -12.94 -7.11
CA THR A 123 -5.47 -14.32 -6.74
C THR A 123 -4.32 -15.26 -7.08
N SER A 124 -4.15 -16.32 -6.28
CA SER A 124 -3.24 -17.42 -6.61
C SER A 124 -3.78 -18.10 -7.87
N GLY A 125 -3.20 -17.79 -9.03
CA GLY A 125 -3.60 -18.44 -10.27
C GLY A 125 -3.46 -19.95 -10.16
N THR A 126 -4.28 -20.71 -10.91
CA THR A 126 -4.20 -22.18 -10.92
C THR A 126 -3.00 -22.72 -11.70
N THR A 127 -2.23 -21.84 -12.37
CA THR A 127 -1.11 -22.18 -13.26
C THR A 127 -0.09 -21.02 -13.34
N GLY A 128 0.76 -20.86 -12.33
CA GLY A 128 1.87 -19.89 -12.37
C GLY A 128 1.61 -18.57 -11.64
N ASP A 129 2.08 -17.47 -12.23
CA ASP A 129 2.11 -16.16 -11.58
C ASP A 129 0.71 -15.64 -11.14
N PRO A 130 0.63 -14.90 -10.02
CA PRO A 130 -0.60 -14.27 -9.55
C PRO A 130 -1.27 -13.39 -10.62
N LYS A 131 -2.60 -13.43 -10.71
CA LYS A 131 -3.36 -12.58 -11.63
C LYS A 131 -4.11 -11.52 -10.85
N GLY A 132 -3.91 -10.25 -11.22
CA GLY A 132 -4.61 -9.09 -10.66
C GLY A 132 -5.88 -8.79 -11.45
N ALA A 133 -7.04 -9.06 -10.87
CA ALA A 133 -8.32 -8.61 -11.42
C ALA A 133 -8.45 -7.09 -11.21
N LEU A 134 -8.55 -6.35 -12.31
CA LEU A 134 -8.72 -4.89 -12.29
C LEU A 134 -10.20 -4.56 -12.05
N LEU A 135 -10.46 -3.73 -11.05
CA LEU A 135 -11.79 -3.21 -10.74
C LEU A 135 -11.80 -1.69 -10.80
N THR A 136 -12.69 -1.13 -11.62
CA THR A 136 -12.91 0.32 -11.71
C THR A 136 -13.79 0.82 -10.57
N HIS A 137 -13.80 2.13 -10.33
CA HIS A 137 -14.70 2.74 -9.36
C HIS A 137 -16.18 2.43 -9.66
N GLN A 138 -16.59 2.43 -10.93
CA GLN A 138 -17.95 2.07 -11.33
C GLN A 138 -18.26 0.60 -11.03
N ASN A 139 -17.32 -0.33 -11.23
CA ASN A 139 -17.53 -1.73 -10.89
C ASN A 139 -17.81 -1.90 -9.38
N VAL A 140 -17.03 -1.22 -8.54
CA VAL A 140 -17.19 -1.27 -7.08
C VAL A 140 -18.56 -0.72 -6.66
N MET A 141 -18.93 0.44 -7.19
CA MET A 141 -20.22 1.08 -6.86
C MET A 141 -21.43 0.30 -7.35
N SER A 142 -21.29 -0.55 -8.37
CA SER A 142 -22.40 -1.37 -8.89
C SER A 142 -22.71 -2.60 -8.02
N ALA A 143 -21.85 -2.91 -7.04
CA ALA A 143 -21.97 -4.06 -6.16
C ALA A 143 -22.54 -3.71 -4.76
N ILE A 144 -22.95 -2.46 -4.56
CA ILE A 144 -23.48 -1.89 -3.31
C ILE A 144 -24.95 -1.49 -3.54
#